data_AF-A0A933RRC8-F1
#
_entry.id   AF-A0A933RRC8-F1
#
_cell.length_a   1.000
_cell.length_b   1.000
_cell.length_c   1.000
_cell.angle_alpha   90.00
_cell.angle_beta   90.00
_cell.angle_gamma   90.00
#
_symmetry.space_group_name_H-M   'P 1'
#
loop_
_entity.id
_entity.type
_entity.pdbx_description
1 polymer ?
#
loop_
_entity_poly.entity_id
_entity_poly.type
_entity_poly.pdbx_seq_one_letter_code
_entity_poly.pdbx_strand_id
1 'polypeptide(L)' 'MVFEFIFPYVKNGNGFSSYVESLAPESGVDLIENCPSATVVEGDWETAMGFLRHCQEYIAEHAIGSLVPTTIHIHS' A
#
# COMPACT_ATOMS: atom_id res chain seq x y z
N MET A 1 -2.81 -6.61 -13.93
CA MET A 1 -3.53 -5.32 -13.76
C MET A 1 -2.66 -4.45 -12.88
N VAL A 2 -2.69 -3.13 -13.06
CA VAL A 2 -1.87 -2.21 -12.27
C VAL A 2 -2.75 -1.47 -11.26
N PHE A 3 -2.32 -1.45 -10.00
CA PHE A 3 -3.01 -0.80 -8.89
C PHE A 3 -2.13 0.32 -8.33
N GLU A 4 -2.67 1.53 -8.28
CA GLU A 4 -2.05 2.67 -7.63
C GLU A 4 -2.77 2.95 -6.30
N PHE A 5 -2.06 2.77 -5.19
CA PHE A 5 -2.56 3.00 -3.84
C PHE A 5 -1.98 4.29 -3.27
N ILE A 6 -2.86 5.22 -2.90
CA ILE A 6 -2.49 6.50 -2.29
C ILE A 6 -2.81 6.43 -0.80
N PHE A 7 -1.76 6.46 0.03
CA PHE A 7 -1.82 6.41 1.49
C PHE A 7 -1.49 7.79 2.10
N PRO A 8 -2.49 8.65 2.38
CA PRO A 8 -2.23 10.03 2.77
C PRO A 8 -1.53 10.13 4.14
N TYR A 9 -0.48 10.95 4.24
CA TYR A 9 0.25 11.24 5.48
C TYR A 9 0.97 10.07 6.17
N VAL A 10 0.84 8.82 5.69
CA VAL A 10 1.51 7.65 6.29
C VAL A 10 2.85 7.33 5.64
N LYS A 11 3.02 7.62 4.34
CA LYS A 11 4.24 7.29 3.58
C LYS A 11 5.55 7.85 4.16
N ASN A 12 5.48 9.00 4.83
CA ASN A 12 6.63 9.68 5.41
C ASN A 12 6.82 9.40 6.91
N GLY A 13 5.98 8.53 7.50
CA GLY A 13 5.96 8.27 8.93
C GLY A 13 6.17 6.79 9.28
N ASN A 14 6.69 6.55 10.48
CA ASN A 14 6.64 5.28 11.20
C ASN A 14 7.18 4.04 10.45
N GLY A 15 8.02 4.20 9.43
CA GLY A 15 8.60 3.07 8.70
C GLY A 15 7.66 2.39 7.70
N PHE A 16 6.49 2.98 7.40
CA PHE A 16 5.49 2.39 6.50
C PHE A 16 6.04 2.10 5.10
N SER A 17 6.88 2.98 4.55
CA SER A 17 7.48 2.76 3.21
C SER A 17 8.39 1.54 3.18
N SER A 18 9.18 1.30 4.23
CA SER A 18 10.00 0.10 4.36
C SER A 18 9.15 -1.15 4.58
N TYR A 19 8.04 -1.04 5.32
CA TYR A 19 7.09 -2.14 5.49
C TYR A 19 6.45 -2.56 4.15
N VAL A 20 6.08 -1.59 3.31
CA VAL A 20 5.55 -1.85 1.96
C VAL A 20 6.55 -2.63 1.10
N GLU A 21 7.83 -2.24 1.14
CA GLU A 21 8.89 -2.93 0.39
C GLU A 21 9.12 -4.37 0.84
N SER A 22 8.99 -4.67 2.14
CA SER A 22 9.06 -6.05 2.63
C SER A 22 7.79 -6.84 2.33
N LEU A 23 6.62 -6.20 2.41
CA LEU A 23 5.32 -6.85 2.27
C LEU A 23 5.02 -7.25 0.82
N ALA A 24 5.44 -6.45 -0.17
CA ALA A 24 5.14 -6.69 -1.58
C ALA A 24 5.55 -8.11 -2.06
N PRO A 25 6.81 -8.56 -1.89
CA PRO A 25 7.20 -9.91 -2.29
C PRO A 25 6.51 -11.01 -1.48
N GLU A 26 6.23 -10.79 -0.18
CA GLU A 26 5.50 -11.74 0.67
C GLU A 26 4.04 -11.93 0.23
N SER A 27 3.43 -10.83 -0.24
CA SER A 27 2.05 -10.82 -0.73
C SER A 27 1.92 -11.36 -2.15
N GLY A 28 3.02 -11.60 -2.87
CA GLY A 28 2.99 -12.08 -4.25
C GLY A 28 2.59 -11.03 -5.29
N VAL A 29 2.69 -9.74 -4.95
CA VAL A 29 2.52 -8.63 -5.92
C VAL A 29 3.87 -8.17 -6.44
N ASP A 30 3.91 -7.74 -7.70
CA ASP A 30 5.10 -7.11 -8.28
C ASP A 30 5.10 -5.62 -7.96
N LEU A 31 6.04 -5.18 -7.12
CA LEU A 31 6.19 -3.77 -6.76
C LEU A 31 6.83 -2.99 -7.92
N ILE A 32 6.03 -2.13 -8.57
CA ILE A 32 6.50 -1.25 -9.65
C ILE A 32 7.15 0.01 -9.07
N GLU A 33 6.46 0.67 -8.16
CA GLU A 33 6.91 1.93 -7.57
C GLU A 33 6.48 2.05 -6.11
N ASN A 34 7.37 2.57 -5.28
CA ASN A 34 7.07 2.92 -3.89
C ASN A 34 7.60 4.33 -3.62
N CYS A 35 6.77 5.34 -3.81
CA CYS A 35 7.15 6.74 -3.63
C CYS A 35 6.31 7.43 -2.55
N PRO A 36 6.69 8.64 -2.12
CA PRO A 36 5.94 9.37 -1.09
C PRO A 36 4.48 9.65 -1.45
N SER A 37 4.14 9.71 -2.75
CA SER A 37 2.78 9.99 -3.23
C SER A 37 1.92 8.73 -3.42
N ALA A 38 2.51 7.60 -3.79
CA ALA A 38 1.76 6.37 -4.08
C ALA A 38 2.62 5.10 -3.97
N THR A 39 1.95 3.97 -3.78
CA THR A 39 2.50 2.64 -4.10
C THR A 39 1.84 2.14 -5.37
N VAL A 40 2.64 1.73 -6.35
CA VAL A 40 2.14 1.10 -7.59
C VAL A 40 2.58 -0.36 -7.60
N VAL A 41 1.62 -1.27 -7.77
CA VAL A 41 1.88 -2.71 -7.88
C VAL A 41 1.17 -3.31 -9.08
N GLU A 42 1.72 -4.41 -9.59
CA GLU A 42 1.07 -5.27 -10.57
C GLU A 42 0.68 -6.61 -9.95
N GLY A 43 -0.52 -7.09 -10.30
CA GLY A 43 -1.02 -8.38 -9.85
C GLY A 43 -2.45 -8.66 -10.30
N ASP A 44 -3.01 -9.75 -9.79
CA ASP A 44 -4.45 -10.01 -9.82
C ASP A 44 -5.18 -9.23 -8.72
N TRP A 45 -6.51 -9.20 -8.81
CA TRP A 45 -7.36 -8.45 -7.87
C TRP A 45 -7.25 -8.94 -6.43
N GLU A 46 -7.30 -10.26 -6.22
CA GLU A 46 -7.36 -10.83 -4.87
C GLU A 46 -6.05 -10.57 -4.13
N THR A 47 -4.93 -10.77 -4.82
CA THR A 47 -3.58 -10.56 -4.31
C THR A 47 -3.34 -9.08 -4.00
N ALA A 48 -3.71 -8.18 -4.91
CA ALA A 48 -3.57 -6.73 -4.70
C ALA A 48 -4.44 -6.20 -3.55
N MET A 49 -5.68 -6.69 -3.41
CA MET A 49 -6.54 -6.32 -2.28
C MET A 49 -6.06 -6.93 -0.96
N GLY A 50 -5.48 -8.14 -0.98
CA GLY A 50 -4.82 -8.76 0.17
C GLY A 50 -3.64 -7.93 0.67
N PHE A 51 -2.77 -7.50 -0.26
CA PHE A 51 -1.68 -6.56 0.01
C PHE A 51 -2.20 -5.25 0.63
N LEU A 52 -3.23 -4.64 0.03
CA LEU A 52 -3.83 -3.41 0.55
C LEU A 52 -4.36 -3.59 1.99
N ARG A 53 -5.01 -4.72 2.29
CA ARG A 53 -5.52 -4.99 3.64
C ARG A 53 -4.39 -4.96 4.67
N HIS A 54 -3.27 -5.62 4.39
CA HIS A 54 -2.12 -5.62 5.29
C HIS A 54 -1.51 -4.22 5.46
N CYS A 55 -1.47 -3.42 4.40
CA CYS A 55 -1.13 -2.01 4.52
C CYS A 55 -2.08 -1.24 5.47
N GLN A 56 -3.40 -1.44 5.35
CA GLN A 56 -4.37 -0.78 6.23
C GLN A 56 -4.24 -1.24 7.69
N GLU A 57 -4.00 -2.52 7.93
CA GLU A 57 -3.77 -3.09 9.27
C GLU A 57 -2.56 -2.42 9.93
N TYR A 58 -1.43 -2.34 9.21
CA TYR A 58 -0.24 -1.64 9.70
C TYR A 58 -0.53 -0.17 10.05
N ILE A 59 -1.24 0.54 9.16
CA ILE A 59 -1.63 1.94 9.39
C ILE A 59 -2.52 2.06 10.63
N ALA A 60 -3.50 1.17 10.81
CA ALA A 60 -4.40 1.20 11.96
C ALA A 60 -3.66 0.98 13.29
N GLU A 61 -2.62 0.15 13.30
CA GLU A 61 -1.81 -0.13 14.48
C GLU A 61 -0.79 0.99 14.80
N HIS A 62 -0.28 1.68 13.77
CA HIS A 62 0.90 2.55 13.92
C HIS A 62 0.63 4.04 13.62
N ALA A 63 -0.52 4.41 13.06
CA ALA A 63 -0.83 5.82 12.79
C ALA A 63 -1.44 6.50 14.04
N ILE A 64 -0.83 7.62 14.45
CA ILE A 64 -1.38 8.50 15.49
C ILE A 64 -2.33 9.49 14.80
N GLY A 65 -3.61 9.15 14.67
CA GLY A 65 -4.61 10.06 14.09
C GLY A 65 -5.85 9.40 13.50
N SER A 66 -6.69 10.22 12.85
CA SER A 66 -7.86 9.74 12.11
C SER A 66 -7.40 8.98 10.86
N LEU A 67 -7.93 7.77 10.67
CA LEU A 67 -7.72 6.96 9.47
C LEU A 67 -8.25 7.73 8.25
N VAL A 68 -7.33 8.27 7.44
CA VAL A 68 -7.69 8.88 6.17
C VAL A 68 -7.97 7.76 5.16
N PRO A 69 -9.08 7.81 4.41
CA PRO A 69 -9.37 6.80 3.39
C PRO A 69 -8.22 6.66 2.39
N THR A 70 -7.87 5.41 2.07
CA THR A 70 -6.93 5.11 0.98
C THR A 70 -7.65 5.21 -0.35
N THR A 71 -7.04 5.93 -1.29
CA THR A 71 -7.55 6.01 -2.67
C THR A 71 -6.87 4.94 -3.50
N ILE A 72 -7.63 4.28 -4.37
CA ILE A 72 -7.15 3.23 -5.26
C ILE A 72 -7.50 3.63 -6.70
N HIS A 73 -6.51 3.71 -7.56
CA HIS A 73 -6.72 3.73 -9.01
C HIS A 73 -6.39 2.36 -9.59
N ILE A 74 -7.24 1.88 -10.48
CA ILE A 74 -7.10 0.56 -11.10
C ILE A 74 -6.97 0.77 -12.61
N HIS A 75 -5.88 0.27 -13.16
CA HIS A 75 -5.57 0.38 -14.58
C HIS A 75 -5.61 -1.02 -15.18
N SER A 76 -6.54 -1.21 -16.12
CA SER A 76 -6.75 -2.45 -16.88
C SER A 76 -5.99 -2.45 -18.20
#